data_AF-A0ABD2ZMG1-F1
#
_entry.id   AF-A0ABD2ZMG1-F1
#
_cell.length_a   1.000
_cell.length_b   1.000
_cell.length_c   1.000
_cell.angle_alpha   90.00
_cell.angle_beta   90.00
_cell.angle_gamma   90.00
#
_symmetry.space_group_name_H-M   'P 1'
#
loop_
_entity.id
_entity.type
_entity.pdbx_description
1 polymer ?
#
loop_
_entity_poly.entity_id
_entity_poly.type
_entity_poly.pdbx_seq_one_letter_code
_entity_poly.pdbx_strand_id
1 'polypeptide(L)'
;MLNTSQRTAWVPNFYLSAWMHFILSYLWNLRNNIQNVVLHILDMFIIDYFFSRIDFALKLWKLLFLPYMSSIIGWYSKQRHRIVMDMILDSIDLSFTMDFDHYFNESLILLS
;
A
#
# COMPACT_ATOMS: atom_id res chain seq x y z
N MET A 1 14.77 11.29 12.64
CA MET A 1 14.96 9.96 12.00
C MET A 1 16.08 10.02 10.98
N LEU A 2 16.60 8.87 10.56
CA LEU A 2 17.65 8.80 9.55
C LEU A 2 17.15 9.40 8.23
N ASN A 3 18.05 9.98 7.44
CA ASN A 3 17.70 10.48 6.12
C ASN A 3 17.34 9.31 5.20
N THR A 4 16.09 9.24 4.75
CA THR A 4 15.51 8.11 4.00
C THR A 4 16.16 7.88 2.64
N SER A 5 16.81 8.91 2.05
CA SER A 5 17.51 8.80 0.77
C SER A 5 18.92 8.19 0.88
N GLN A 6 19.40 7.94 2.10
CA GLN A 6 20.75 7.42 2.36
C GLN A 6 20.71 5.98 2.88
N ARG A 7 21.90 5.39 3.02
CA ARG A 7 22.09 4.04 3.56
C ARG A 7 23.05 4.11 4.75
N THR A 8 22.80 3.28 5.77
CA THR A 8 23.67 3.10 6.93
C THR A 8 24.08 1.64 6.98
N ALA A 9 25.39 1.36 7.04
CA ALA A 9 25.91 -0.01 7.06
C ALA A 9 25.31 -0.89 5.94
N TRP A 10 25.22 -0.35 4.72
CA TRP A 10 24.62 -0.99 3.53
C TRP A 10 23.11 -1.20 3.56
N VAL A 11 22.43 -0.91 4.66
CA VAL A 11 20.97 -1.02 4.77
C VAL A 11 20.33 0.34 4.44
N PRO A 12 19.27 0.38 3.62
CA PRO A 12 18.54 1.61 3.38
C PRO A 12 17.97 2.22 4.67
N ASN A 13 18.12 3.53 4.82
CA ASN A 13 17.69 4.21 6.04
C ASN A 13 16.18 4.24 6.20
N PHE A 14 15.41 4.26 5.10
CA PHE A 14 13.96 4.14 5.17
C PHE A 14 13.55 2.81 5.82
N TYR A 15 14.24 1.71 5.48
CA TYR A 15 13.98 0.38 6.03
C TYR A 15 14.30 0.33 7.53
N LEU A 16 15.47 0.83 7.93
CA LEU A 16 15.84 0.94 9.34
C LEU A 16 14.87 1.83 10.13
N SER A 17 14.38 2.90 9.51
CA SER A 17 13.44 3.83 10.13
C SER A 17 12.06 3.19 10.32
N ALA A 18 11.55 2.48 9.30
CA ALA A 18 10.31 1.71 9.42
C ALA A 18 10.41 0.65 10.52
N TRP A 19 11.51 -0.10 10.56
CA TRP A 19 11.76 -1.10 11.61
C TRP A 19 11.82 -0.48 13.01
N MET A 20 12.45 0.68 13.15
CA MET A 20 12.51 1.41 14.42
C MET A 20 11.11 1.80 14.90
N HIS A 21 10.24 2.29 14.02
CA HIS A 21 8.87 2.62 14.40
C HIS A 21 8.06 1.41 14.84
N PHE A 22 8.26 0.26 14.20
CA PHE A 22 7.68 -0.99 14.65
C PHE A 22 8.09 -1.32 16.09
N ILE A 23 9.40 -1.25 16.39
CA ILE A 23 9.92 -1.50 17.75
C ILE A 23 9.37 -0.46 18.75
N LEU A 24 9.32 0.82 18.39
CA LEU A 24 8.74 1.86 19.25
C LEU A 24 7.27 1.58 19.54
N SER A 25 6.48 1.19 18.54
CA SER A 25 5.08 0.82 18.75
C SER A 25 4.95 -0.31 19.77
N TYR A 26 5.84 -1.30 19.71
CA TYR A 26 5.84 -2.39 20.69
C TYR A 26 6.20 -1.90 22.09
N LEU A 27 7.22 -1.04 22.22
CA LEU A 27 7.61 -0.46 23.51
C LEU A 27 6.51 0.39 24.13
N TRP A 28 5.79 1.18 23.33
CA TRP A 28 4.65 1.97 23.82
C TRP A 28 3.46 1.10 24.20
N ASN A 29 3.28 -0.04 23.54
CA ASN A 29 2.25 -1.00 23.89
C ASN A 29 2.51 -1.59 25.29
N LEU A 30 3.77 -1.92 25.59
CA LEU A 30 4.17 -2.36 26.94
C LEU A 30 3.93 -1.29 28.02
N ARG A 31 3.91 -0.01 27.65
CA ARG A 31 3.61 1.12 28.54
C ARG A 31 2.11 1.46 28.60
N ASN A 32 1.25 0.65 27.97
CA ASN A 32 -0.19 0.90 27.85
C ASN A 32 -0.56 2.26 27.24
N ASN A 33 0.29 2.82 26.37
CA ASN A 33 0.00 4.07 25.66
C ASN A 33 -0.40 3.79 24.21
N ILE A 34 -1.68 3.48 24.00
CA ILE A 34 -2.23 3.08 22.70
C ILE A 34 -2.08 4.19 21.64
N GLN A 35 -2.16 5.46 22.02
CA GLN A 35 -2.04 6.56 21.07
C GLN A 35 -0.66 6.55 20.38
N ASN A 36 0.41 6.40 21.17
CA ASN A 36 1.77 6.33 20.63
C ASN A 36 2.02 5.03 19.86
N VAL A 37 1.38 3.93 20.24
CA VAL A 37 1.41 2.67 19.45
C VAL A 37 0.88 2.94 18.04
N VAL A 38 -0.31 3.51 17.94
CA VAL A 38 -0.97 3.78 16.66
C VAL A 38 -0.16 4.78 15.83
N LEU A 39 0.34 5.85 16.44
CA LEU A 39 1.17 6.84 15.75
C LEU A 39 2.40 6.20 15.09
N HIS A 40 3.16 5.40 15.84
CA HIS A 40 4.35 4.76 15.28
C HIS A 40 4.04 3.67 14.25
N ILE A 41 2.93 2.95 14.40
CA ILE A 41 2.48 2.01 13.35
C ILE A 41 2.17 2.76 12.05
N LEU A 42 1.48 3.91 12.14
CA LEU A 42 1.17 4.72 10.96
C LEU A 42 2.43 5.32 10.34
N ASP A 43 3.34 5.87 11.16
CA ASP A 43 4.61 6.42 10.68
C ASP A 43 5.46 5.36 9.96
N MET A 44 5.47 4.11 10.45
CA MET A 44 6.13 2.99 9.78
C MET A 44 5.61 2.82 8.34
N PHE A 45 4.28 2.78 8.15
CA PHE A 45 3.67 2.65 6.82
C PHE A 45 3.85 3.89 5.94
N ILE A 46 3.97 5.09 6.53
CA ILE A 46 4.23 6.34 5.81
C ILE A 46 5.66 6.36 5.26
N ILE A 47 6.64 5.91 6.05
CA ILE A 47 8.05 5.90 5.64
C ILE A 47 8.30 4.94 4.49
N ASP A 48 7.79 3.71 4.62
CA ASP A 48 7.85 2.74 3.54
C ASP A 48 6.67 1.78 3.61
N TYR A 49 5.72 1.97 2.71
CA TYR A 49 4.52 1.14 2.67
C TYR A 49 4.80 -0.32 2.27
N PHE A 50 5.69 -0.52 1.29
CA PHE A 50 5.88 -1.82 0.65
C PHE A 50 6.60 -2.81 1.57
N PHE A 51 7.75 -2.42 2.11
CA PHE A 51 8.49 -3.22 3.09
C PHE A 51 7.72 -3.36 4.38
N SER A 52 7.02 -2.32 4.85
CA SER A 52 6.20 -2.45 6.05
C SER A 52 5.06 -3.45 5.89
N ARG A 53 4.50 -3.57 4.68
CA ARG A 53 3.51 -4.59 4.36
C ARG A 53 4.14 -5.98 4.31
N ILE A 54 5.27 -6.17 3.64
CA ILE A 54 5.84 -7.50 3.37
C ILE A 54 6.61 -8.04 4.58
N ASP A 55 7.47 -7.23 5.19
CA ASP A 55 8.46 -7.69 6.16
C ASP A 55 8.02 -7.50 7.62
N PHE A 56 7.20 -6.49 7.91
CA PHE A 56 6.87 -6.14 9.31
C PHE A 56 5.45 -6.49 9.73
N ALA A 57 4.44 -6.10 8.95
CA ALA A 57 3.08 -6.02 9.46
C ALA A 57 1.98 -6.37 8.44
N LEU A 58 2.17 -7.43 7.64
CA LEU A 58 1.21 -7.86 6.61
C LEU A 58 -0.22 -8.01 7.15
N LYS A 59 -0.39 -8.71 8.27
CA LYS A 59 -1.72 -8.95 8.85
C LYS A 59 -2.37 -7.66 9.30
N LEU A 60 -1.60 -6.75 9.90
CA LEU A 60 -2.07 -5.46 10.35
C LEU A 60 -2.48 -4.58 9.16
N TRP A 61 -1.68 -4.59 8.10
CA TRP A 61 -2.02 -3.91 6.85
C TRP A 61 -3.33 -4.45 6.25
N LYS A 62 -3.50 -5.78 6.22
CA LYS A 62 -4.74 -6.42 5.74
C LYS A 62 -5.97 -6.01 6.56
N LEU A 63 -5.81 -5.77 7.85
CA LEU A 63 -6.93 -5.32 8.70
C LEU A 63 -7.22 -3.83 8.55
N LEU A 64 -6.18 -3.00 8.43
CA LEU A 64 -6.31 -1.54 8.42
C LEU A 64 -6.66 -0.97 7.04
N PHE A 65 -6.03 -1.47 5.97
CA PHE A 65 -6.06 -0.80 4.66
C PHE A 65 -6.80 -1.61 3.59
N LEU A 66 -6.71 -2.94 3.61
CA LEU A 66 -7.32 -3.78 2.56
C LEU A 66 -8.83 -3.54 2.38
N PRO A 67 -9.67 -3.41 3.43
CA PRO A 67 -11.12 -3.18 3.24
C PRO A 67 -11.41 -1.90 2.45
N TYR A 68 -10.62 -0.86 2.69
CA TYR A 68 -10.78 0.43 2.02
C TYR A 68 -10.18 0.43 0.62
N MET A 69 -9.02 -0.22 0.43
CA MET A 69 -8.38 -0.34 -0.88
C MET A 69 -9.19 -1.20 -1.85
N SER A 70 -9.81 -2.28 -1.38
CA SER A 70 -10.71 -3.11 -2.19
C SER A 70 -11.92 -2.32 -2.69
N SER A 71 -12.45 -1.41 -1.87
CA SER A 71 -13.54 -0.51 -2.28
C SER A 71 -13.09 0.48 -3.36
N ILE A 72 -11.88 1.06 -3.22
CA ILE A 72 -11.30 1.96 -4.23
C ILE A 72 -11.06 1.23 -5.55
N ILE A 73 -10.51 0.01 -5.50
CA ILE A 73 -10.31 -0.83 -6.68
C ILE A 73 -11.64 -1.13 -7.36
N GLY A 74 -12.65 -1.58 -6.61
CA GLY A 74 -13.98 -1.84 -7.15
C GLY A 74 -14.62 -0.59 -7.76
N TRP A 75 -14.48 0.56 -7.11
CA TRP A 75 -14.97 1.84 -7.63
C TRP A 75 -14.24 2.23 -8.92
N TYR A 76 -12.90 2.15 -8.95
CA TYR A 76 -12.10 2.50 -10.11
C TYR A 76 -12.43 1.59 -11.31
N SER A 77 -12.51 0.28 -11.09
CA SER A 77 -12.92 -0.68 -12.13
C SER A 77 -14.31 -0.36 -12.67
N LYS A 78 -15.25 0.04 -11.80
CA LYS A 78 -16.60 0.47 -12.21
C LYS A 78 -16.58 1.75 -13.04
N GLN A 79 -15.81 2.78 -12.64
CA GLN A 79 -15.71 4.03 -13.41
C GLN A 79 -15.03 3.79 -14.77
N ARG A 80 -13.98 2.98 -14.80
CA ARG A 80 -13.32 2.54 -16.04
C ARG A 80 -14.31 1.85 -16.97
N HIS A 81 -15.03 0.85 -16.47
CA HIS A 81 -16.03 0.14 -17.27
C HIS A 81 -17.08 1.09 -17.84
N ARG A 82 -17.55 2.06 -17.04
CA ARG A 82 -18.47 3.09 -17.52
C ARG A 82 -17.87 3.94 -18.65
N ILE A 83 -16.66 4.46 -18.48
CA ILE A 83 -15.97 5.27 -19.51
C ILE A 83 -15.76 4.45 -20.79
N VAL A 84 -15.34 3.19 -20.65
CA VAL A 84 -15.14 2.28 -21.79
C VAL A 84 -16.46 1.98 -22.50
N MET A 85 -17.56 1.75 -21.77
CA MET A 85 -18.88 1.56 -22.38
C MET A 85 -19.37 2.83 -23.08
N ASP A 86 -19.18 4.00 -22.47
CA ASP A 86 -19.54 5.30 -23.05
C ASP A 86 -18.69 5.58 -24.33
N MET A 87 -17.42 5.15 -24.35
CA MET A 87 -16.49 5.36 -25.47
C MET A 87 -16.63 4.30 -26.58
N ILE A 88 -16.91 3.03 -26.26
CA ILE A 88 -17.17 1.96 -27.24
C ILE A 88 -18.47 2.22 -28.01
N LEU A 89 -19.46 2.86 -27.38
CA LEU A 89 -20.67 3.31 -28.07
C LEU A 89 -20.37 4.39 -29.15
N ASP A 90 -19.26 5.11 -29.01
CA ASP A 90 -18.81 6.14 -29.95
C ASP A 90 -17.71 5.67 -30.92
N SER A 91 -16.93 4.63 -30.59
CA SER A 91 -15.83 4.14 -31.44
C SER A 91 -15.73 2.61 -31.47
N ILE A 92 -16.04 2.02 -32.61
CA ILE A 92 -15.76 0.63 -32.95
C ILE A 92 -14.23 0.48 -33.09
N ASP A 93 -13.52 0.20 -31.99
CA ASP A 93 -12.18 -0.39 -32.03
C ASP A 93 -11.84 -1.06 -30.70
N LEU A 94 -11.96 -2.39 -30.68
CA LEU A 94 -11.91 -3.26 -29.49
C LEU A 94 -10.48 -3.67 -29.08
N SER A 95 -9.45 -3.22 -29.80
CA SER A 95 -8.07 -3.69 -29.66
C SER A 95 -7.31 -3.02 -28.51
N PHE A 96 -7.69 -1.80 -28.11
CA PHE A 96 -6.97 -1.03 -27.08
C PHE A 96 -7.29 -1.48 -25.65
N THR A 97 -8.42 -2.17 -25.43
CA THR A 97 -8.89 -2.58 -24.10
C THR A 97 -8.19 -3.80 -23.52
N MET A 98 -7.66 -4.71 -24.35
CA MET A 98 -7.07 -5.98 -23.87
C MET A 98 -5.72 -5.81 -23.17
N ASP A 99 -4.89 -4.85 -23.61
CA ASP A 99 -3.54 -4.66 -23.05
C ASP A 99 -3.57 -4.12 -21.61
N PHE A 100 -4.54 -3.25 -21.28
CA PHE A 100 -4.61 -2.63 -19.96
C PHE A 100 -5.17 -3.56 -18.87
N ASP A 101 -6.04 -4.51 -19.22
CA ASP A 101 -6.57 -5.48 -18.26
C ASP A 101 -5.48 -6.47 -17.80
N HIS A 102 -4.50 -6.76 -18.66
CA HIS A 102 -3.31 -7.53 -18.31
C HIS A 102 -2.47 -6.83 -17.23
N TYR A 103 -2.11 -5.56 -17.44
CA TYR A 103 -1.34 -4.77 -16.47
C TYR A 103 -2.07 -4.59 -15.13
N PHE A 104 -3.41 -4.47 -15.15
CA PHE A 104 -4.20 -4.35 -13.93
C PHE A 104 -4.21 -5.66 -13.12
N ASN A 105 -4.32 -6.81 -13.79
CA ASN A 105 -4.22 -8.11 -13.13
C ASN A 105 -2.82 -8.33 -12.52
N GLU A 106 -1.75 -7.93 -13.20
CA GLU A 106 -0.39 -7.96 -12.61
C GLU A 106 -0.27 -7.06 -11.37
N SER A 107 -0.91 -5.89 -11.41
CA SER A 107 -0.96 -4.98 -10.26
C SER A 107 -1.71 -5.59 -9.06
N LEU A 108 -2.79 -6.33 -9.32
CA LEU A 108 -3.57 -7.05 -8.30
C LEU A 108 -2.78 -8.20 -7.66
N ILE A 109 -1.99 -8.94 -8.44
CA ILE A 109 -1.11 -10.00 -7.93
C ILE A 109 -0.03 -9.40 -7.01
N LEU A 110 0.45 -8.19 -7.31
CA LEU A 110 1.34 -7.44 -6.42
C LEU A 110 0.62 -6.90 -5.15
N LEU A 111 -0.71 -6.95 -5.08
CA LEU A 111 -1.51 -6.47 -3.94
C LEU A 111 -2.05 -7.58 -3.01
N SER A 112 -2.09 -8.86 -3.44
CA SER A 112 -2.58 -10.02 -2.67
C SER A 112 -1.59 -10.61 -1.68
#